data_AF-A0A0S8KX53-F1
#
_entry.id   AF-A0A0S8KX53-F1
#
_cell.length_a   1.000
_cell.length_b   1.000
_cell.length_c   1.000
_cell.angle_alpha   90.00
_cell.angle_beta   90.00
_cell.angle_gamma   90.00
#
_symmetry.space_group_name_H-M   'P 1'
#
loop_
_entity.id
_entity.type
_entity.pdbx_description
1 polymer ?
#
loop_
_entity_poly.entity_id
_entity_poly.type
_entity_poly.pdbx_seq_one_letter_code
_entity_poly.pdbx_strand_id
1 'polypeptide(L)' 'HTKDLLNVRDTALEIDAPIPLTTQVLEFMKALKADGKKEDDHGGLIQYWEKLAHVEVRKK' A
#
# COMPACT_ATOMS: atom_id res chain seq x y z
N HIS A 1 5.78 -7.51 -0.92
CA HIS A 1 4.32 -7.78 -0.95
C HIS A 1 3.53 -7.07 -2.05
N THR A 2 4.12 -6.10 -2.76
CA THR A 2 3.47 -5.50 -3.96
C THR A 2 3.08 -6.52 -5.02
N LYS A 3 3.84 -7.62 -5.18
CA LYS A 3 3.55 -8.71 -6.12
C LYS A 3 2.18 -9.35 -5.86
N ASP A 4 1.86 -9.62 -4.60
CA ASP A 4 0.61 -10.32 -4.26
C ASP A 4 -0.61 -9.42 -4.48
N LEU A 5 -0.47 -8.11 -4.21
CA LEU A 5 -1.51 -7.13 -4.53
C LEU A 5 -1.72 -6.95 -6.04
N LEU A 6 -0.65 -7.06 -6.84
CA LEU A 6 -0.75 -7.05 -8.30
C LEU A 6 -1.49 -8.29 -8.81
N ASN A 7 -1.19 -9.47 -8.27
CA ASN A 7 -1.91 -10.70 -8.62
C ASN A 7 -3.41 -10.58 -8.29
N VAL A 8 -3.76 -10.07 -7.11
CA VAL A 8 -5.17 -9.85 -6.72
C VAL A 8 -5.87 -8.87 -7.66
N ARG A 9 -5.19 -7.79 -8.04
CA ARG A 9 -5.73 -6.82 -9.00
C ARG A 9 -5.99 -7.46 -10.36
N ASP A 10 -5.02 -8.21 -10.87
CA ASP A 10 -5.10 -8.79 -12.21
C ASP A 10 -6.25 -9.80 -12.28
N THR A 11 -6.39 -10.69 -11.28
CA THR A 11 -7.55 -11.60 -11.20
C THR A 11 -8.87 -10.86 -11.02
N ALA A 12 -8.93 -9.79 -10.22
CA ALA A 12 -10.15 -9.01 -10.04
C ALA A 12 -10.59 -8.31 -11.33
N LEU A 13 -9.63 -7.81 -12.13
CA LEU A 13 -9.89 -7.24 -13.45
C LEU A 13 -10.37 -8.30 -14.45
N GLU A 14 -9.83 -9.53 -14.39
CA GLU A 14 -10.26 -10.63 -15.26
C GLU A 14 -11.72 -11.06 -15.04
N ILE A 15 -12.24 -10.89 -13.83
CA ILE A 15 -13.62 -11.29 -13.46
C ILE A 15 -14.57 -10.10 -13.28
N ASP A 16 -14.15 -8.89 -13.67
CA ASP A 16 -14.89 -7.63 -13.45
C ASP A 16 -15.33 -7.41 -11.97
N ALA A 17 -14.54 -7.91 -11.02
CA ALA A 17 -14.82 -7.72 -9.60
C ALA A 17 -14.37 -6.33 -9.11
N PRO A 18 -15.26 -5.56 -8.45
CA PRO A 18 -14.90 -4.26 -7.90
C PRO A 18 -13.99 -4.43 -6.68
N ILE A 19 -12.75 -3.93 -6.78
CA ILE A 19 -11.75 -3.95 -5.70
C ILE A 19 -11.24 -2.54 -5.33
N PRO A 20 -12.15 -1.58 -5.01
CA PRO A 20 -11.78 -0.18 -4.81
C PRO A 20 -10.77 0.03 -3.66
N LEU A 21 -10.82 -0.81 -2.62
CA LEU A 21 -9.88 -0.74 -1.48
C LEU A 21 -8.49 -1.27 -1.86
N THR A 22 -8.42 -2.38 -2.59
CA THR A 22 -7.14 -2.95 -3.06
C THR A 22 -6.41 -1.98 -3.98
N THR A 23 -7.15 -1.31 -4.87
CA THR A 23 -6.60 -0.26 -5.74
C THR A 23 -6.04 0.91 -4.92
N GLN A 24 -6.73 1.37 -3.88
CA GLN A 24 -6.23 2.43 -3.00
C GLN A 24 -4.94 2.02 -2.27
N VAL A 25 -4.88 0.79 -1.75
CA VAL A 25 -3.67 0.27 -1.09
C VAL A 25 -2.50 0.18 -2.07
N LEU A 26 -2.74 -0.20 -3.32
CA LEU A 26 -1.70 -0.19 -4.37
C LEU A 26 -1.15 1.22 -4.61
N GLU A 27 -1.99 2.26 -4.60
CA GLU A 27 -1.55 3.64 -4.73
C GLU A 27 -0.72 4.10 -3.52
N PHE A 28 -1.11 3.71 -2.29
CA PHE A 28 -0.31 4.00 -1.09
C PHE A 28 1.08 3.35 -1.16
N MET A 29 1.15 2.11 -1.65
CA MET A 29 2.42 1.41 -1.85
C MET A 29 3.30 2.07 -2.94
N LYS A 30 2.70 2.60 -4.00
CA LYS A 30 3.42 3.40 -5.02
C LYS A 30 3.95 4.71 -4.45
N ALA A 31 3.16 5.41 -3.63
CA ALA A 31 3.59 6.63 -2.95
C ALA A 31 4.78 6.37 -2.02
N LEU A 32 4.74 5.29 -1.24
CA LEU A 32 5.87 4.88 -0.39
C LEU A 32 7.13 4.53 -1.19
N LYS A 33 6.95 3.87 -2.34
CA LYS A 33 8.06 3.60 -3.27
C LYS A 33 8.66 4.89 -3.85
N ALA A 34 7.84 5.89 -4.17
CA ALA A 34 8.29 7.20 -4.64
C ALA A 34 9.03 7.99 -3.55
N ASP A 35 8.63 7.82 -2.29
CA ASP A 35 9.30 8.40 -1.10
C ASP A 35 10.62 7.69 -0.74
N GLY A 36 11.09 6.72 -1.55
CA GLY A 36 12.33 5.99 -1.31
C GLY A 36 12.24 4.90 -0.22
N LYS A 37 11.06 4.68 0.36
CA LYS A 37 10.81 3.69 1.44
C LYS A 37 10.49 2.29 0.89
N LYS A 38 11.16 1.92 -0.20
CA LYS A 38 10.84 0.72 -1.00
C LYS A 38 11.17 -0.60 -0.29
N GLU A 39 12.06 -0.59 0.70
CA GLU A 39 12.54 -1.80 1.40
C GLU A 39 11.82 -2.09 2.72
N ASP A 40 10.98 -1.18 3.24
CA ASP A 40 10.14 -1.41 4.43
C ASP A 40 8.87 -2.19 4.05
N ASP A 41 9.06 -3.40 3.51
CA ASP A 41 7.95 -4.24 3.06
C ASP A 41 7.12 -4.67 4.29
N HIS A 42 5.79 -4.51 4.17
CA HIS A 42 4.74 -4.64 5.20
C HIS A 42 4.60 -3.54 6.25
N GLY A 43 5.69 -3.05 6.83
CA GLY A 43 5.64 -1.98 7.84
C GLY A 43 5.36 -0.59 7.26
N GLY A 44 5.72 -0.37 5.98
CA GLY A 44 5.69 0.96 5.37
C GLY A 44 4.30 1.59 5.23
N LEU A 45 3.20 0.81 5.23
CA LEU A 45 1.86 1.39 5.12
C LEU A 45 1.52 2.31 6.29
N ILE A 46 2.00 2.00 7.49
CA ILE A 46 1.81 2.91 8.63
C ILE A 46 2.56 4.22 8.40
N GLN A 47 3.73 4.16 7.77
CA GLN A 47 4.54 5.34 7.47
C GLN A 47 3.86 6.30 6.48
N TYR A 48 2.97 5.78 5.61
CA TYR A 48 2.13 6.62 4.76
C TYR A 48 1.15 7.45 5.62
N TRP A 49 0.48 6.82 6.58
CA TRP A 49 -0.45 7.48 7.49
C TRP A 49 0.27 8.40 8.49
N GLU A 50 1.43 8.00 8.99
CA GLU A 50 2.30 8.82 9.85
C GLU A 50 2.70 10.12 9.14
N LYS A 51 3.05 10.05 7.85
CA LYS A 51 3.39 11.22 7.03
C LYS A 51 2.20 12.15 6.86
N LEU A 52 1.01 11.60 6.58
CA LEU A 52 -0.22 12.39 6.44
C LEU A 52 -0.68 13.01 7.76
N ALA A 53 -0.54 12.29 8.86
CA ALA A 53 -0.95 12.73 10.19
C ALA A 53 0.11 13.58 10.90
N HIS A 54 1.33 13.67 10.36
CA HIS A 54 2.49 14.28 11.00
C HIS A 54 2.78 13.71 12.41
N VAL A 55 2.56 12.40 12.60
CA VAL A 55 2.74 11.70 13.88
C VAL A 55 3.52 10.41 13.62
N GLU A 56 4.46 10.05 14.50
CA GLU A 56 5.19 8.78 14.46
C GLU A 56 4.59 7.80 15.49
N VAL A 57 4.22 6.60 15.07
CA VAL A 57 3.62 5.58 15.93
C VAL A 57 4.72 4.83 16.67
N ARG A 58 4.80 5.02 17.99
CA ARG A 58 5.76 4.35 18.87
C ARG A 58 5.04 3.33 19.76
N LYS A 59 5.71 2.23 20.10
CA LYS A 59 5.23 1.32 21.15
C LYS A 59 5.11 2.08 22.47
N LYS A 60 4.05 1.77 23.22
CA LYS A 60 3.84 2.26 24.59
C LYS A 60 4.85 1.67 25.57
#